data_AF-A0A8C8HQY4-F1
#
_entry.id   AF-A0A8C8HQY4-F1
#
_cell.length_a   1.000
_cell.length_b   1.000
_cell.length_c   1.000
_cell.angle_alpha   90.00
_cell.angle_beta   90.00
_cell.angle_gamma   90.00
#
_symmetry.space_group_name_H-M   'P 1'
#
loop_
_entity.id
_entity.type
_entity.pdbx_description
1 polymer ?
#
loop_
_entity_poly.entity_id
_entity_poly.type
_entity_poly.pdbx_seq_one_letter_code
_entity_poly.pdbx_strand_id
1 'polypeptide(L)'
;MRYHVNGQQHDERPSHRTPREPWLGDARVAREVLGGGLTIDTLPDNMTHLVEDAGRYYSWRSFGPDDPRTDELWVDLNDLGHGQVRMHGILSNTHRQAAKVALSFDFPFYGHYLRQITIATGGFIFMGAVTHRMLTATQYIAPLMANFDPSFSKESTVQYLDNGEVFVVQWERVRLHGREAEGAYTFQAALHLTGTITFSYRDIPLPVEVISSAEHQVKAGLSDAFMVNLPSPQSSDAQRRLYEYHRVDIDTTKITNNSAFEFTALPTCLQHDSCELCLSSNLTSGCTWCNVLQRCSDGMDRHRQEWLDYACSEEVELDNVNERSHTLHTSTPILFNLFKTMTCHEKEGIMEAGQC
;
A
#
# COMPACT_ATOMS: atom_id res chain seq x y z
N MET A 1 -43.28 55.58 40.39
CA MET A 1 -42.72 56.70 39.57
C MET A 1 -41.59 56.10 38.73
N ARG A 2 -41.48 56.27 37.40
CA ARG A 2 -41.31 57.49 36.56
C ARG A 2 -40.01 58.26 36.91
N TYR A 3 -39.04 58.61 36.04
CA TYR A 3 -38.50 58.21 34.69
C TYR A 3 -37.03 58.77 34.64
N HIS A 4 -36.09 58.65 33.68
CA HIS A 4 -35.88 58.14 32.30
C HIS A 4 -34.53 57.35 32.26
N VAL A 5 -34.05 56.58 31.26
CA VAL A 5 -34.32 56.31 29.81
C VAL A 5 -33.44 57.06 28.77
N ASN A 6 -32.45 56.32 28.24
CA ASN A 6 -31.71 56.37 26.94
C ASN A 6 -30.68 57.47 26.56
N GLY A 7 -29.62 57.01 25.88
CA GLY A 7 -28.60 57.74 25.10
C GLY A 7 -27.56 56.78 24.49
N GLN A 8 -27.21 56.93 23.20
CA GLN A 8 -26.40 56.00 22.39
C GLN A 8 -25.55 56.83 21.37
N GLN A 9 -24.54 56.38 20.61
CA GLN A 9 -24.00 55.03 20.26
C GLN A 9 -22.56 55.17 19.68
N HIS A 10 -21.89 54.05 19.32
CA HIS A 10 -20.66 53.95 18.47
C HIS A 10 -19.33 54.48 19.09
N ASP A 11 -18.13 53.96 18.82
CA ASP A 11 -17.72 52.68 18.17
C ASP A 11 -16.28 52.24 18.57
N GLU A 12 -15.84 51.11 18.01
CA GLU A 12 -14.47 50.65 17.74
C GLU A 12 -13.56 50.11 18.87
N ARG A 13 -12.53 49.37 18.41
CA ARG A 13 -11.59 48.49 19.13
C ARG A 13 -10.21 48.69 18.48
N PRO A 14 -9.08 48.51 19.18
CA PRO A 14 -8.59 47.14 19.34
C PRO A 14 -7.82 46.85 20.65
N SER A 15 -7.57 45.56 20.91
CA SER A 15 -6.61 45.08 21.90
C SER A 15 -5.36 44.52 21.20
N HIS A 16 -4.18 44.66 21.80
CA HIS A 16 -2.92 44.22 21.20
C HIS A 16 -2.82 42.69 21.07
N ARG A 17 -2.26 42.23 19.95
CA ARG A 17 -1.86 40.84 19.74
C ARG A 17 -0.39 40.65 20.08
N THR A 18 -0.05 39.55 20.76
CA THR A 18 1.31 38.99 20.71
C THR A 18 1.54 38.23 19.40
N PRO A 19 2.78 38.09 18.90
CA PRO A 19 3.06 37.37 17.67
C PRO A 19 2.79 35.85 17.79
N ARG A 20 2.38 35.23 16.68
CA ARG A 20 2.45 33.78 16.47
C ARG A 20 3.59 33.50 15.50
N GLU A 21 4.48 32.57 15.84
CA GLU A 21 5.34 31.93 14.85
C GLU A 21 4.59 30.78 14.15
N PRO A 22 4.88 30.45 12.87
CA PRO A 22 3.84 29.92 11.98
C PRO A 22 4.24 28.62 11.24
N TRP A 23 4.70 27.59 11.96
CA TRP A 23 5.05 26.29 11.35
C TRP A 23 4.37 25.11 12.05
N LEU A 24 3.11 24.85 11.69
CA LEU A 24 2.43 23.58 11.95
C LEU A 24 1.95 23.03 10.60
N GLY A 25 2.56 21.93 10.15
CA GLY A 25 2.15 21.25 8.91
C GLY A 25 0.75 20.63 9.05
N ASP A 26 -0.05 20.69 7.98
CA ASP A 26 -1.42 20.15 7.92
C ASP A 26 -1.42 18.61 7.90
N ALA A 27 -1.16 18.00 9.06
CA ALA A 27 -1.14 16.55 9.27
C ALA A 27 -2.58 16.00 9.25
N ARG A 28 -3.10 15.77 8.04
CA ARG A 28 -4.46 15.23 7.83
C ARG A 28 -4.57 13.79 8.30
N VAL A 29 -5.17 13.60 9.48
CA VAL A 29 -5.72 12.31 9.93
C VAL A 29 -6.65 11.78 8.84
N ALA A 30 -6.50 10.50 8.48
CA ALA A 30 -7.31 9.89 7.43
C ALA A 30 -8.79 9.87 7.82
N ARG A 31 -9.64 10.55 7.04
CA ARG A 31 -11.07 10.69 7.29
C ARG A 31 -11.86 9.92 6.23
N GLU A 32 -12.90 9.21 6.65
CA GLU A 32 -13.59 8.21 5.83
C GLU A 32 -14.17 8.76 4.52
N VAL A 33 -14.08 7.96 3.45
CA VAL A 33 -14.99 8.05 2.30
C VAL A 33 -16.13 7.05 2.53
N LEU A 34 -17.29 7.55 2.93
CA LEU A 34 -18.49 6.75 3.20
C LEU A 34 -19.32 6.58 1.91
N GLY A 35 -19.27 5.39 1.31
CA GLY A 35 -20.06 5.00 0.14
C GLY A 35 -19.60 3.64 -0.41
N GLY A 36 -20.54 2.78 -0.81
CA GLY A 36 -20.29 1.39 -1.16
C GLY A 36 -20.03 0.47 0.05
N GLY A 37 -20.57 -0.75 -0.01
CA GLY A 37 -20.13 -1.85 0.85
C GLY A 37 -18.80 -2.42 0.32
N LEU A 38 -17.86 -2.71 1.23
CA LEU A 38 -16.57 -3.32 0.90
C LEU A 38 -16.53 -4.77 1.40
N THR A 39 -16.21 -5.72 0.52
CA THR A 39 -15.78 -7.07 0.90
C THR A 39 -14.32 -7.29 0.54
N ILE A 40 -13.62 -8.12 1.31
CA ILE A 40 -12.23 -8.51 1.08
C ILE A 40 -12.20 -10.02 0.89
N ASP A 41 -11.56 -10.45 -0.18
CA ASP A 41 -11.53 -11.83 -0.61
C ASP A 41 -10.13 -12.16 -1.15
N THR A 42 -9.64 -13.36 -0.87
CA THR A 42 -8.63 -13.98 -1.73
C THR A 42 -9.30 -14.33 -3.06
N LEU A 43 -8.60 -14.11 -4.17
CA LEU A 43 -9.02 -14.67 -5.45
C LEU A 43 -9.04 -16.21 -5.36
N PRO A 44 -9.93 -16.92 -6.08
CA PRO A 44 -10.09 -18.37 -5.95
C PRO A 44 -9.06 -19.17 -6.78
N ASP A 45 -8.69 -20.36 -6.30
CA ASP A 45 -7.65 -21.26 -6.84
C ASP A 45 -7.59 -21.36 -8.38
N ASN A 46 -8.74 -21.40 -9.05
CA ASN A 46 -8.83 -21.56 -10.50
C ASN A 46 -8.53 -20.27 -11.30
N MET A 47 -8.36 -19.13 -10.61
CA MET A 47 -7.82 -17.86 -11.13
C MET A 47 -6.52 -17.45 -10.42
N THR A 48 -6.13 -18.15 -9.34
CA THR A 48 -4.92 -17.86 -8.58
C THR A 48 -3.88 -18.95 -8.73
N HIS A 49 -2.84 -18.60 -9.49
CA HIS A 49 -1.52 -18.70 -8.89
C HIS A 49 -1.47 -17.77 -7.66
N LEU A 50 -1.94 -18.27 -6.51
CA LEU A 50 -1.77 -17.60 -5.22
C LEU A 50 -0.35 -17.97 -4.81
N VAL A 51 0.59 -17.14 -5.26
CA VAL A 51 2.02 -17.46 -5.21
C VAL A 51 2.54 -17.31 -3.78
N GLU A 52 2.31 -18.35 -2.97
CA GLU A 52 3.12 -18.66 -1.78
C GLU A 52 4.52 -19.16 -2.24
N ASP A 53 5.21 -18.36 -3.04
CA ASP A 53 6.59 -18.61 -3.48
C ASP A 53 7.35 -17.29 -3.71
N ALA A 54 8.60 -17.24 -3.25
CA ALA A 54 9.32 -16.00 -3.01
C ALA A 54 10.07 -15.48 -4.25
N GLY A 55 9.33 -15.06 -5.29
CA GLY A 55 9.98 -14.62 -6.54
C GLY A 55 9.20 -13.81 -7.58
N ARG A 56 7.92 -13.43 -7.38
CA ARG A 56 7.19 -12.67 -8.43
C ARG A 56 7.43 -11.15 -8.38
N TYR A 57 7.41 -10.57 -7.18
CA TYR A 57 7.50 -9.12 -6.97
C TYR A 57 8.65 -8.69 -6.07
N TYR A 58 9.04 -9.54 -5.12
CA TYR A 58 10.18 -9.35 -4.23
C TYR A 58 10.89 -10.67 -4.00
N SER A 59 12.20 -10.59 -3.78
CA SER A 59 12.99 -11.63 -3.10
C SER A 59 13.42 -11.10 -1.73
N TRP A 60 13.65 -11.95 -0.74
CA TRP A 60 14.02 -11.51 0.61
C TRP A 60 15.16 -12.31 1.25
N ARG A 61 15.82 -11.69 2.24
CA ARG A 61 16.89 -12.26 3.07
C ARG A 61 16.65 -11.91 4.53
N SER A 62 17.13 -12.75 5.44
CA SER A 62 17.11 -12.53 6.89
C SER A 62 18.53 -12.55 7.47
N PHE A 63 18.82 -11.62 8.37
CA PHE A 63 20.09 -11.46 9.08
C PHE A 63 19.84 -11.59 10.58
N GLY A 64 20.73 -12.28 11.27
CA GLY A 64 20.61 -12.57 12.71
C GLY A 64 21.53 -11.71 13.58
N PRO A 65 21.52 -11.93 14.91
CA PRO A 65 22.29 -11.12 15.86
C PRO A 65 23.81 -11.17 15.68
N ASP A 66 24.32 -12.22 15.03
CA ASP A 66 25.74 -12.41 14.75
C ASP A 66 26.16 -11.99 13.33
N ASP A 67 25.24 -11.52 12.47
CA ASP A 67 25.55 -11.01 11.13
C ASP A 67 25.77 -9.49 11.19
N PRO A 68 26.96 -8.96 10.80
CA PRO A 68 27.25 -7.53 10.88
C PRO A 68 26.30 -6.66 10.03
N ARG A 69 25.63 -7.24 9.02
CA ARG A 69 24.66 -6.49 8.20
C ARG A 69 23.37 -6.17 8.94
N THR A 70 23.09 -6.82 10.07
CA THR A 70 21.99 -6.43 10.95
C THR A 70 22.17 -5.01 11.48
N ASP A 71 23.39 -4.61 11.83
CA ASP A 71 23.71 -3.24 12.26
C ASP A 71 23.74 -2.27 11.07
N GLU A 72 24.24 -2.70 9.90
CA GLU A 72 24.23 -1.87 8.66
C GLU A 72 22.81 -1.53 8.17
N LEU A 73 21.82 -2.36 8.49
CA LEU A 73 20.40 -2.17 8.14
C LEU A 73 19.63 -1.34 9.17
N TRP A 74 20.24 -0.89 10.27
CA TRP A 74 19.61 -0.01 11.26
C TRP A 74 19.94 1.47 10.98
N VAL A 75 18.93 2.31 10.78
CA VAL A 75 19.14 3.76 10.58
C VAL A 75 19.10 4.47 11.93
N ASP A 76 20.21 5.08 12.36
CA ASP A 76 20.21 5.89 13.59
C ASP A 76 19.53 7.25 13.37
N LEU A 77 18.29 7.35 13.82
CA LEU A 77 17.49 8.57 13.80
C LEU A 77 18.05 9.70 14.69
N ASN A 78 19.08 9.44 15.50
CA ASN A 78 19.77 10.49 16.26
C ASN A 78 20.86 11.19 15.45
N ASP A 79 21.33 10.61 14.34
CA ASP A 79 22.33 11.23 13.48
C ASP A 79 21.71 12.28 12.56
N LEU A 80 22.01 13.55 12.86
CA LEU A 80 21.59 14.72 12.10
C LEU A 80 22.06 14.70 10.63
N GLY A 81 23.07 13.88 10.28
CA GLY A 81 23.48 13.64 8.90
C GLY A 81 22.40 13.02 8.03
N HIS A 82 21.47 12.25 8.61
CA HIS A 82 20.40 11.57 7.88
C HIS A 82 19.16 12.46 7.63
N GLY A 83 19.06 13.64 8.26
CA GLY A 83 18.00 14.62 8.01
C GLY A 83 17.09 14.92 9.21
N GLN A 84 15.97 15.61 8.97
CA GLN A 84 15.06 16.04 10.05
C GLN A 84 14.03 14.96 10.40
N VAL A 85 14.25 14.25 11.50
CA VAL A 85 13.28 13.32 12.09
C VAL A 85 12.01 14.06 12.56
N ARG A 86 10.86 13.41 12.37
CA ARG A 86 9.53 13.91 12.72
C ARG A 86 8.82 12.93 13.63
N MET A 87 8.77 13.24 14.92
CA MET A 87 7.93 12.52 15.89
C MET A 87 6.45 12.81 15.63
N HIS A 88 5.65 11.78 15.37
CA HIS A 88 4.24 11.96 15.07
C HIS A 88 3.40 11.98 16.35
N GLY A 89 3.08 13.19 16.83
CA GLY A 89 2.39 13.41 18.11
C GLY A 89 1.12 12.57 18.34
N ILE A 90 0.21 12.48 17.36
CA ILE A 90 -1.02 11.66 17.49
C ILE A 90 -0.67 10.17 17.61
N LEU A 91 0.03 9.59 16.61
CA LEU A 91 0.39 8.16 16.60
C LEU A 91 1.19 7.74 17.84
N SER A 92 2.04 8.62 18.38
CA SER A 92 2.83 8.34 19.60
C SER A 92 1.99 8.30 20.89
N ASN A 93 0.72 8.72 20.87
CA ASN A 93 -0.11 8.89 22.07
C ASN A 93 -1.52 8.25 21.94
N THR A 94 -1.78 7.42 20.93
CA THR A 94 -3.13 6.90 20.66
C THR A 94 -3.15 5.43 20.19
N HIS A 95 -4.27 4.74 20.43
CA HIS A 95 -4.52 3.39 19.92
C HIS A 95 -5.24 3.43 18.57
N ARG A 96 -4.94 2.44 17.71
CA ARG A 96 -5.63 2.18 16.43
C ARG A 96 -5.80 3.43 15.54
N GLN A 97 -4.79 4.29 15.50
CA GLN A 97 -4.74 5.45 14.60
C GLN A 97 -3.84 5.20 13.39
N ALA A 98 -4.09 5.97 12.33
CA ALA A 98 -3.23 6.00 11.16
C ALA A 98 -3.18 7.41 10.55
N ALA A 99 -2.01 7.84 10.09
CA ALA A 99 -1.79 9.18 9.55
C ALA A 99 -1.14 9.13 8.17
N LYS A 100 -1.64 9.95 7.23
CA LYS A 100 -1.10 10.03 5.87
C LYS A 100 0.20 10.83 5.85
N VAL A 101 1.22 10.29 5.19
CA VAL A 101 2.51 10.94 4.93
C VAL A 101 2.74 10.94 3.42
N ALA A 102 3.20 12.07 2.89
CA ALA A 102 3.66 12.18 1.51
C ALA A 102 5.17 11.96 1.48
N LEU A 103 5.63 11.08 0.59
CA LEU A 103 7.05 10.81 0.38
C LEU A 103 7.68 11.92 -0.47
N SER A 104 8.93 12.27 -0.18
CA SER A 104 9.70 13.20 -1.00
C SER A 104 9.99 12.64 -2.40
N PHE A 105 10.07 11.31 -2.54
CA PHE A 105 10.33 10.58 -3.78
C PHE A 105 9.19 9.62 -4.15
N ASP A 106 9.23 9.08 -5.38
CA ASP A 106 8.25 8.13 -5.89
C ASP A 106 8.73 6.70 -5.64
N PHE A 107 8.21 6.05 -4.59
CA PHE A 107 8.64 4.73 -4.15
C PHE A 107 8.02 3.61 -5.01
N PRO A 108 8.82 2.75 -5.69
CA PRO A 108 8.28 1.65 -6.48
C PRO A 108 7.85 0.48 -5.57
N PHE A 109 6.55 0.18 -5.57
CA PHE A 109 5.93 -0.92 -4.82
C PHE A 109 5.05 -1.76 -5.74
N TYR A 110 5.38 -3.05 -5.92
CA TYR A 110 4.63 -3.96 -6.80
C TYR A 110 4.50 -3.47 -8.26
N GLY A 111 5.49 -2.73 -8.76
CA GLY A 111 5.45 -2.11 -10.10
C GLY A 111 4.70 -0.77 -10.17
N HIS A 112 4.13 -0.28 -9.06
CA HIS A 112 3.47 1.02 -8.98
C HIS A 112 4.34 2.04 -8.23
N TYR A 113 4.47 3.24 -8.77
CA TYR A 113 5.12 4.35 -8.08
C TYR A 113 4.16 5.00 -7.08
N LEU A 114 4.53 5.00 -5.80
CA LEU A 114 3.70 5.51 -4.70
C LEU A 114 4.37 6.71 -4.03
N ARG A 115 3.59 7.79 -3.84
CA ARG A 115 4.02 9.01 -3.15
C ARG A 115 3.18 9.38 -1.92
N GLN A 116 2.14 8.60 -1.62
CA GLN A 116 1.35 8.75 -0.40
C GLN A 116 1.22 7.39 0.27
N ILE A 117 1.54 7.36 1.56
CA ILE A 117 1.46 6.18 2.43
C ILE A 117 0.70 6.56 3.71
N THR A 118 0.28 5.57 4.50
CA THR A 118 -0.37 5.82 5.80
C THR A 118 0.32 5.01 6.89
N ILE A 119 1.02 5.68 7.82
CA ILE A 119 1.66 5.02 8.98
C ILE A 119 0.57 4.69 10.00
N ALA A 120 0.52 3.45 10.49
CA ALA A 120 -0.42 3.02 11.54
C ALA A 120 0.30 2.77 12.88
N THR A 121 -0.42 2.96 14.01
CA THR A 121 0.14 2.68 15.35
C THR A 121 0.44 1.20 15.58
N GLY A 122 -0.26 0.31 14.86
CA GLY A 122 -0.15 -1.14 14.96
C GLY A 122 1.08 -1.77 14.29
N GLY A 123 2.17 -1.03 14.07
CA GLY A 123 3.44 -1.58 13.55
C GLY A 123 3.53 -1.82 12.04
N PHE A 124 2.75 -1.10 11.22
CA PHE A 124 2.75 -1.24 9.77
C PHE A 124 2.49 0.07 9.01
N ILE A 125 2.84 0.07 7.72
CA ILE A 125 2.53 1.12 6.75
C ILE A 125 1.47 0.58 5.78
N PHE A 126 0.35 1.29 5.61
CA PHE A 126 -0.64 1.01 4.59
C PHE A 126 -0.31 1.75 3.29
N MET A 127 -0.26 1.01 2.19
CA MET A 127 0.20 1.42 0.86
C MET A 127 -0.95 1.63 -0.14
N GLY A 128 -2.21 1.44 0.28
CA GLY A 128 -3.39 1.66 -0.56
C GLY A 128 -3.76 3.15 -0.68
N ALA A 129 -4.23 3.57 -1.85
CA ALA A 129 -4.64 4.96 -2.08
C ALA A 129 -5.92 5.33 -1.31
N VAL A 130 -6.90 4.43 -1.31
CA VAL A 130 -8.20 4.57 -0.63
C VAL A 130 -8.12 3.96 0.76
N THR A 131 -8.29 4.78 1.79
CA THR A 131 -8.33 4.32 3.19
C THR A 131 -9.72 3.79 3.54
N HIS A 132 -9.82 2.50 3.84
CA HIS A 132 -11.04 1.79 4.24
C HIS A 132 -10.92 1.22 5.67
N ARG A 133 -12.01 0.67 6.22
CA ARG A 133 -12.07 0.18 7.62
C ARG A 133 -11.21 -1.06 7.94
N MET A 134 -10.46 -1.58 6.98
CA MET A 134 -9.74 -2.85 7.06
C MET A 134 -8.28 -2.69 6.57
N LEU A 135 -7.61 -1.59 6.97
CA LEU A 135 -6.22 -1.28 6.57
C LEU A 135 -5.20 -2.39 6.91
N THR A 136 -5.52 -3.26 7.86
CA THR A 136 -4.71 -4.42 8.28
C THR A 136 -4.81 -5.62 7.33
N ALA A 137 -5.84 -5.67 6.49
CA ALA A 137 -6.15 -6.86 5.71
C ALA A 137 -5.22 -7.05 4.51
N THR A 138 -4.97 -5.98 3.74
CA THR A 138 -4.22 -6.00 2.47
C THR A 138 -3.49 -4.67 2.23
N GLN A 139 -2.65 -4.58 1.19
CA GLN A 139 -1.94 -3.36 0.79
C GLN A 139 -1.04 -2.80 1.90
N TYR A 140 -0.14 -3.62 2.46
CA TYR A 140 0.69 -3.23 3.61
C TYR A 140 2.18 -3.55 3.41
N ILE A 141 3.00 -2.79 4.13
CA ILE A 141 4.37 -3.11 4.51
C ILE A 141 4.38 -3.22 6.03
N ALA A 142 4.61 -4.42 6.56
CA ALA A 142 4.49 -4.72 7.98
C ALA A 142 5.79 -5.34 8.50
N PRO A 143 6.69 -4.55 9.13
CA PRO A 143 7.79 -5.12 9.91
C PRO A 143 7.25 -6.00 11.05
N LEU A 144 6.26 -5.52 11.80
CA LEU A 144 5.53 -6.34 12.77
C LEU A 144 4.14 -5.73 13.01
N MET A 145 3.15 -6.15 12.24
CA MET A 145 1.75 -5.78 12.48
C MET A 145 1.25 -6.53 13.72
N ALA A 146 0.78 -5.81 14.74
CA ALA A 146 0.16 -6.37 15.95
C ALA A 146 -0.77 -5.36 16.63
N ASN A 147 -1.40 -5.73 17.76
CA ASN A 147 -2.24 -4.85 18.58
C ASN A 147 -1.40 -3.84 19.41
N PHE A 148 -0.44 -3.15 18.76
CA PHE A 148 0.42 -2.17 19.43
C PHE A 148 -0.34 -0.89 19.79
N ASP A 149 -0.05 -0.39 20.98
CA ASP A 149 -0.69 0.76 21.58
C ASP A 149 0.36 1.68 22.23
N PRO A 150 0.83 2.70 21.50
CA PRO A 150 1.77 3.69 22.03
C PRO A 150 1.25 4.43 23.27
N SER A 151 -0.06 4.54 23.47
CA SER A 151 -0.65 5.37 24.54
C SER A 151 -0.33 4.88 25.97
N PHE A 152 0.10 3.63 26.14
CA PHE A 152 0.48 3.07 27.44
C PHE A 152 1.80 3.59 28.02
N SER A 153 2.64 4.28 27.25
CA SER A 153 3.88 4.88 27.76
C SER A 153 4.19 6.21 27.10
N LYS A 154 4.60 7.19 27.90
CA LYS A 154 5.13 8.48 27.41
C LYS A 154 6.52 8.34 26.75
N GLU A 155 7.13 7.18 26.87
CA GLU A 155 8.38 6.80 26.18
C GLU A 155 8.10 6.11 24.83
N SER A 156 6.86 5.73 24.54
CA SER A 156 6.51 5.21 23.22
C SER A 156 6.62 6.33 22.20
N THR A 157 7.28 6.10 21.08
CA THR A 157 7.26 7.05 19.95
C THR A 157 6.88 6.33 18.65
N VAL A 158 6.17 7.06 17.79
CA VAL A 158 6.06 6.71 16.37
C VAL A 158 6.63 7.88 15.61
N GLN A 159 7.84 7.71 15.10
CA GLN A 159 8.62 8.76 14.45
C GLN A 159 9.11 8.31 13.08
N TYR A 160 9.29 9.26 12.17
CA TYR A 160 9.70 8.96 10.80
C TYR A 160 10.70 10.00 10.28
N LEU A 161 11.44 9.59 9.25
CA LEU A 161 12.46 10.37 8.56
C LEU A 161 12.25 10.24 7.05
N ASP A 162 12.52 11.31 6.31
CA ASP A 162 12.51 11.35 4.85
C ASP A 162 13.67 12.25 4.40
N ASN A 163 14.59 11.73 3.58
CA ASN A 163 15.78 12.46 3.14
C ASN A 163 15.93 12.60 1.62
N GLY A 164 15.00 12.07 0.82
CA GLY A 164 15.07 12.05 -0.65
C GLY A 164 15.48 10.71 -1.27
N GLU A 165 16.21 9.87 -0.53
CA GLU A 165 16.73 8.57 -1.00
C GLU A 165 16.19 7.39 -0.18
N VAL A 166 15.89 7.62 1.11
CA VAL A 166 15.26 6.65 2.01
C VAL A 166 14.21 7.33 2.89
N PHE A 167 13.12 6.61 3.14
CA PHE A 167 12.08 6.95 4.09
C PHE A 167 12.04 5.89 5.20
N VAL A 168 12.17 6.30 6.46
CA VAL A 168 12.24 5.38 7.61
C VAL A 168 11.10 5.66 8.57
N VAL A 169 10.46 4.61 9.09
CA VAL A 169 9.54 4.69 10.24
C VAL A 169 10.10 3.85 11.37
N GLN A 170 10.13 4.42 12.57
CA GLN A 170 10.43 3.72 13.82
C GLN A 170 9.19 3.70 14.72
N TRP A 171 8.84 2.50 15.19
CA TRP A 171 7.98 2.29 16.35
C TRP A 171 8.91 2.00 17.52
N GLU A 172 9.05 2.97 18.42
CA GLU A 172 10.01 2.95 19.52
C GLU A 172 9.30 2.68 20.83
N ARG A 173 9.79 1.70 21.59
CA ARG A 173 9.31 1.34 22.93
C ARG A 173 7.78 1.14 23.02
N VAL A 174 7.12 0.79 21.91
CA VAL A 174 5.67 0.60 21.84
C VAL A 174 5.29 -0.68 22.60
N ARG A 175 4.11 -0.69 23.22
CA ARG A 175 3.65 -1.86 24.00
C ARG A 175 2.51 -2.59 23.33
N LEU A 176 2.48 -3.90 23.54
CA LEU A 176 1.40 -4.77 23.07
C LEU A 176 0.20 -4.65 24.03
N HIS A 177 -0.97 -4.31 23.48
CA HIS A 177 -2.20 -4.13 24.26
C HIS A 177 -2.62 -5.44 24.95
N GLY A 178 -2.92 -5.37 26.24
CA GLY A 178 -3.18 -6.51 27.12
C GLY A 178 -1.93 -7.26 27.61
N ARG A 179 -0.72 -6.80 27.25
CA ARG A 179 0.58 -7.40 27.64
C ARG A 179 1.67 -6.36 27.93
N GLU A 180 1.28 -5.22 28.49
CA GLU A 180 2.15 -4.07 28.73
C GLU A 180 3.27 -4.35 29.74
N ALA A 181 3.16 -5.42 30.52
CA ALA A 181 4.15 -5.86 31.50
C ALA A 181 5.30 -6.69 30.91
N GLU A 182 5.09 -7.31 29.74
CA GLU A 182 6.04 -8.25 29.12
C GLU A 182 7.25 -7.52 28.50
N GLY A 183 7.06 -6.26 28.10
CA GLY A 183 8.15 -5.41 27.64
C GLY A 183 7.69 -4.27 26.73
N ALA A 184 8.66 -3.70 26.03
CA ALA A 184 8.48 -2.66 25.03
C ALA A 184 9.19 -3.11 23.74
N TYR A 185 8.59 -2.85 22.59
CA TYR A 185 9.08 -3.25 21.27
C TYR A 185 9.70 -2.05 20.55
N THR A 186 10.82 -2.26 19.90
CA THR A 186 11.56 -1.23 19.16
C THR A 186 12.00 -1.80 17.81
N PHE A 187 11.39 -1.30 16.73
CA PHE A 187 11.65 -1.77 15.38
C PHE A 187 11.42 -0.68 14.32
N GLN A 188 12.05 -0.86 13.16
CA GLN A 188 12.00 0.03 12.01
C GLN A 188 11.48 -0.68 10.76
N ALA A 189 10.94 0.12 9.83
CA ALA A 189 10.94 -0.21 8.41
C ALA A 189 11.53 0.96 7.60
N ALA A 190 12.45 0.66 6.68
CA ALA A 190 12.96 1.61 5.70
C ALA A 190 12.47 1.28 4.29
N LEU A 191 12.13 2.31 3.52
CA LEU A 191 11.73 2.26 2.12
C LEU A 191 12.77 3.06 1.33
N HIS A 192 13.52 2.41 0.44
CA HIS A 192 14.55 3.06 -0.37
C HIS A 192 14.00 3.42 -1.75
N LEU A 193 14.52 4.49 -2.35
CA LEU A 193 14.22 4.93 -3.73
C LEU A 193 14.36 3.80 -4.78
N THR A 194 15.24 2.83 -4.53
CA THR A 194 15.48 1.64 -5.36
C THR A 194 14.33 0.61 -5.35
N GLY A 195 13.35 0.74 -4.46
CA GLY A 195 12.38 -0.32 -4.16
C GLY A 195 12.87 -1.34 -3.13
N THR A 196 14.10 -1.19 -2.61
CA THR A 196 14.56 -1.99 -1.46
C THR A 196 13.71 -1.63 -0.23
N ILE A 197 13.24 -2.64 0.49
CA ILE A 197 12.58 -2.48 1.80
C ILE A 197 13.45 -3.18 2.83
N THR A 198 13.65 -2.57 4.00
CA THR A 198 14.32 -3.22 5.13
C THR A 198 13.41 -3.22 6.35
N PHE A 199 13.43 -4.30 7.13
CA PHE A 199 12.85 -4.37 8.48
C PHE A 199 13.99 -4.61 9.46
N SER A 200 14.05 -3.85 10.55
CA SER A 200 15.16 -3.92 11.50
C SER A 200 14.62 -3.92 12.93
N TYR A 201 14.95 -4.96 13.71
CA TYR A 201 14.36 -5.24 15.01
C TYR A 201 15.43 -5.15 16.11
N ARG A 202 15.16 -4.34 17.15
CA ARG A 202 16.11 -4.06 18.23
C ARG A 202 15.64 -4.63 19.56
N ASP A 203 14.41 -4.28 19.97
CA ASP A 203 13.74 -4.86 21.13
C ASP A 203 12.52 -5.68 20.68
N ILE A 204 12.54 -6.99 20.91
CA ILE A 204 11.48 -7.97 20.66
C ILE A 204 11.33 -8.84 21.94
N PRO A 205 10.61 -8.37 22.97
CA PRO A 205 10.57 -9.02 24.29
C PRO A 205 9.83 -10.36 24.34
N LEU A 206 8.96 -10.65 23.36
CA LEU A 206 8.30 -11.95 23.19
C LEU A 206 8.43 -12.43 21.74
N PRO A 207 8.54 -13.75 21.51
CA PRO A 207 8.38 -14.34 20.18
C PRO A 207 7.04 -13.94 19.53
N VAL A 208 7.03 -13.77 18.21
CA VAL A 208 5.84 -13.32 17.47
C VAL A 208 4.72 -14.37 17.55
N GLU A 209 5.08 -15.65 17.66
CA GLU A 209 4.20 -16.82 17.71
C GLU A 209 3.30 -16.86 18.95
N VAL A 210 3.66 -16.13 20.03
CA VAL A 210 2.86 -16.06 21.26
C VAL A 210 1.96 -14.82 21.32
N ILE A 211 1.99 -13.95 20.31
CA ILE A 211 1.14 -12.75 20.21
C ILE A 211 -0.28 -13.16 19.79
N SER A 212 -1.30 -12.66 20.49
CA SER A 212 -2.70 -13.01 20.20
C SER A 212 -3.22 -12.32 18.94
N SER A 213 -3.72 -13.11 17.99
CA SER A 213 -4.38 -12.64 16.76
C SER A 213 -5.89 -12.37 16.91
N ALA A 214 -6.45 -12.57 18.11
CA ALA A 214 -7.90 -12.54 18.33
C ALA A 214 -8.53 -11.13 18.27
N GLU A 215 -7.80 -10.09 18.69
CA GLU A 215 -8.30 -8.70 18.72
C GLU A 215 -7.78 -7.83 17.56
N HIS A 216 -6.70 -8.28 16.92
CA HIS A 216 -5.99 -7.61 15.84
C HIS A 216 -5.18 -8.65 15.07
N GLN A 217 -4.98 -8.47 13.77
CA GLN A 217 -4.14 -9.38 12.99
C GLN A 217 -2.67 -9.28 13.44
N VAL A 218 -1.98 -10.43 13.42
CA VAL A 218 -0.51 -10.52 13.61
C VAL A 218 0.08 -10.95 12.27
N LYS A 219 0.96 -10.12 11.70
CA LYS A 219 1.55 -10.30 10.36
C LYS A 219 2.94 -9.67 10.30
N ALA A 220 3.86 -10.27 9.56
CA ALA A 220 5.13 -9.67 9.20
C ALA A 220 5.43 -9.98 7.74
N GLY A 221 5.67 -8.96 6.92
CA GLY A 221 5.78 -9.12 5.47
C GLY A 221 5.18 -7.98 4.62
N LEU A 222 4.90 -8.29 3.36
CA LEU A 222 4.39 -7.39 2.33
C LEU A 222 3.08 -7.94 1.73
N SER A 223 2.12 -7.08 1.39
CA SER A 223 0.86 -7.47 0.72
C SER A 223 0.46 -6.41 -0.29
N ASP A 224 -0.11 -6.82 -1.43
CA ASP A 224 -0.88 -5.89 -2.27
C ASP A 224 -2.16 -6.50 -2.87
N ALA A 225 -3.08 -5.60 -3.20
CA ALA A 225 -4.43 -5.91 -3.63
C ALA A 225 -4.94 -4.88 -4.65
N PHE A 226 -5.92 -5.29 -5.46
CA PHE A 226 -6.66 -4.40 -6.36
C PHE A 226 -8.14 -4.35 -6.00
N MET A 227 -8.82 -3.26 -6.36
CA MET A 227 -10.28 -3.14 -6.20
C MET A 227 -11.00 -3.40 -7.53
N VAL A 228 -12.08 -4.16 -7.47
CA VAL A 228 -13.05 -4.35 -8.56
C VAL A 228 -14.42 -3.87 -8.09
N ASN A 229 -15.13 -3.17 -8.98
CA ASN A 229 -16.53 -2.77 -8.80
C ASN A 229 -17.44 -3.87 -9.36
N LEU A 230 -18.16 -4.58 -8.48
CA LEU A 230 -19.15 -5.56 -8.90
C LEU A 230 -20.55 -4.93 -9.00
N PRO A 231 -21.36 -5.29 -10.02
CA PRO A 231 -22.76 -4.91 -10.08
C PRO A 231 -23.52 -5.42 -8.84
N SER A 232 -24.13 -4.52 -8.08
CA SER A 232 -24.95 -4.90 -6.92
C SER A 232 -26.35 -5.33 -7.41
N PRO A 233 -26.79 -6.59 -7.18
CA PRO A 233 -28.12 -7.04 -7.61
C PRO A 233 -29.27 -6.47 -6.76
N GLN A 234 -28.98 -5.66 -5.73
CA GLN A 234 -29.99 -5.09 -4.82
C GLN A 234 -29.85 -3.58 -4.59
N SER A 235 -28.91 -2.88 -5.25
CA SER A 235 -28.78 -1.42 -5.11
C SER A 235 -28.18 -0.78 -6.36
N SER A 236 -28.37 0.52 -6.53
CA SER A 236 -27.72 1.31 -7.58
C SER A 236 -26.27 1.73 -7.26
N ASP A 237 -25.72 1.27 -6.12
CA ASP A 237 -24.36 1.56 -5.69
C ASP A 237 -23.46 0.35 -5.97
N ALA A 238 -22.26 0.58 -6.52
CA ALA A 238 -21.38 -0.51 -6.92
C ALA A 238 -20.75 -1.16 -5.68
N GLN A 239 -20.86 -2.49 -5.55
CA GLN A 239 -20.20 -3.18 -4.46
C GLN A 239 -18.70 -3.26 -4.75
N ARG A 240 -17.88 -2.69 -3.86
CA ARG A 240 -16.42 -2.73 -4.00
C ARG A 240 -15.90 -4.03 -3.41
N ARG A 241 -15.05 -4.72 -4.17
CA ARG A 241 -14.41 -5.96 -3.74
C ARG A 241 -12.91 -5.82 -3.86
N LEU A 242 -12.21 -6.05 -2.76
CA LEU A 242 -10.76 -5.88 -2.65
C LEU A 242 -10.12 -7.26 -2.66
N TYR A 243 -9.32 -7.51 -3.69
CA TYR A 243 -8.73 -8.80 -4.00
C TYR A 243 -7.23 -8.77 -3.74
N GLU A 244 -6.78 -9.52 -2.72
CA GLU A 244 -5.35 -9.76 -2.52
C GLU A 244 -4.83 -10.67 -3.64
N TYR A 245 -3.82 -10.20 -4.38
CA TYR A 245 -3.26 -10.94 -5.52
C TYR A 245 -1.85 -11.46 -5.24
N HIS A 246 -1.14 -10.89 -4.26
CA HIS A 246 0.17 -11.38 -3.84
C HIS A 246 0.48 -10.95 -2.40
N ARG A 247 1.20 -11.83 -1.69
CA ARG A 247 1.73 -11.57 -0.36
C ARG A 247 3.12 -12.20 -0.23
N VAL A 248 3.99 -11.57 0.54
CA VAL A 248 5.25 -12.13 1.04
C VAL A 248 5.17 -12.12 2.55
N ASP A 249 4.76 -13.23 3.17
CA ASP A 249 4.89 -13.40 4.61
C ASP A 249 6.33 -13.89 4.91
N ILE A 250 6.97 -13.34 5.96
CA ILE A 250 8.31 -13.74 6.38
C ILE A 250 8.28 -14.69 7.58
N ASP A 251 9.35 -15.49 7.70
CA ASP A 251 9.58 -16.42 8.80
C ASP A 251 9.68 -15.69 10.15
N THR A 252 8.57 -15.65 10.88
CA THR A 252 8.44 -14.90 12.13
C THR A 252 9.35 -15.41 13.24
N THR A 253 9.81 -16.67 13.16
CA THR A 253 10.69 -17.27 14.18
C THR A 253 12.08 -16.64 14.22
N LYS A 254 12.45 -15.90 13.17
CA LYS A 254 13.69 -15.13 13.06
C LYS A 254 13.55 -13.68 13.54
N ILE A 255 12.33 -13.19 13.78
CA ILE A 255 12.07 -11.85 14.33
C ILE A 255 12.44 -11.87 15.82
N THR A 256 13.66 -11.39 16.10
CA THR A 256 14.33 -11.48 17.39
C THR A 256 15.09 -10.19 17.72
N ASN A 257 15.56 -10.02 18.95
CA ASN A 257 16.44 -8.90 19.33
C ASN A 257 17.67 -8.86 18.42
N ASN A 258 17.96 -7.71 17.82
CA ASN A 258 19.02 -7.53 16.82
C ASN A 258 18.87 -8.53 15.66
N SER A 259 17.82 -8.37 14.86
CA SER A 259 17.65 -9.09 13.60
C SER A 259 17.13 -8.16 12.52
N ALA A 260 17.37 -8.49 11.26
CA ALA A 260 16.95 -7.66 10.13
C ALA A 260 16.50 -8.50 8.93
N PHE A 261 15.68 -7.91 8.05
CA PHE A 261 15.28 -8.48 6.78
C PHE A 261 15.47 -7.45 5.66
N GLU A 262 15.95 -7.89 4.51
CA GLU A 262 16.09 -7.10 3.29
C GLU A 262 15.18 -7.70 2.22
N PHE A 263 14.33 -6.89 1.59
CA PHE A 263 13.53 -7.25 0.43
C PHE A 263 14.06 -6.49 -0.79
N THR A 264 14.45 -7.21 -1.83
CA THR A 264 14.84 -6.63 -3.12
C THR A 264 13.66 -6.73 -4.07
N ALA A 265 13.18 -5.58 -4.57
CA ALA A 265 12.14 -5.53 -5.60
C ALA A 265 12.62 -6.22 -6.89
N LEU A 266 11.71 -6.95 -7.53
CA LEU A 266 11.99 -7.68 -8.78
C LEU A 266 11.34 -6.98 -9.98
N PRO A 267 11.83 -7.22 -11.21
CA PRO A 267 11.24 -6.63 -12.41
C PRO A 267 9.77 -7.03 -12.59
N THR A 268 8.93 -6.10 -13.04
CA THR A 268 7.50 -6.35 -13.27
C THR A 268 7.07 -5.87 -14.65
N CYS A 269 5.98 -6.43 -15.19
CA CYS A 269 5.48 -6.06 -16.51
C CYS A 269 5.21 -4.54 -16.65
N LEU A 270 4.72 -3.90 -15.58
CA LEU A 270 4.42 -2.46 -15.53
C LEU A 270 5.64 -1.54 -15.75
N GLN A 271 6.86 -2.07 -15.72
CA GLN A 271 8.08 -1.30 -15.98
C GLN A 271 8.38 -1.15 -17.48
N HIS A 272 7.71 -1.91 -18.35
CA HIS A 272 7.89 -1.80 -19.80
C HIS A 272 6.93 -0.76 -20.39
N ASP A 273 7.51 0.29 -20.97
CA ASP A 273 6.82 1.46 -21.53
C ASP A 273 6.28 1.27 -22.96
N SER A 274 6.58 0.12 -23.58
CA SER A 274 6.38 -0.12 -25.01
C SER A 274 6.05 -1.60 -25.30
N CYS A 275 5.31 -1.83 -26.40
CA CYS A 275 4.88 -3.16 -26.82
C CYS A 275 6.05 -4.12 -27.06
N GLU A 276 7.15 -3.63 -27.67
CA GLU A 276 8.33 -4.45 -27.94
C GLU A 276 8.98 -4.93 -26.64
N LEU A 277 9.35 -4.02 -25.73
CA LEU A 277 9.95 -4.37 -24.44
C LEU A 277 9.04 -5.28 -23.61
N CYS A 278 7.74 -5.02 -23.60
CA CYS A 278 6.75 -5.82 -22.90
C CYS A 278 6.73 -7.30 -23.33
N LEU A 279 6.93 -7.56 -24.62
CA LEU A 279 6.81 -8.91 -25.21
C LEU A 279 8.16 -9.58 -25.47
N SER A 280 9.28 -8.83 -25.51
CA SER A 280 10.63 -9.36 -25.73
C SER A 280 11.49 -9.43 -24.45
N SER A 281 10.99 -8.96 -23.31
CA SER A 281 11.72 -8.97 -22.03
C SER A 281 12.01 -10.38 -21.53
N ASN A 282 13.30 -10.70 -21.34
CA ASN A 282 13.74 -11.91 -20.63
C ASN A 282 13.75 -11.74 -19.10
N LEU A 283 13.37 -10.57 -18.57
CA LEU A 283 13.38 -10.27 -17.13
C LEU A 283 12.01 -10.53 -16.45
N THR A 284 10.96 -10.74 -17.24
CA THR A 284 9.56 -10.72 -16.78
C THR A 284 8.74 -11.72 -17.59
N SER A 285 7.97 -12.58 -16.92
CA SER A 285 7.17 -13.64 -17.57
C SER A 285 5.67 -13.41 -17.43
N GLY A 286 4.88 -13.80 -18.45
CA GLY A 286 3.41 -13.69 -18.43
C GLY A 286 2.88 -12.29 -18.74
N CYS A 287 3.75 -11.38 -19.19
CA CYS A 287 3.36 -10.03 -19.59
C CYS A 287 2.55 -10.01 -20.89
N THR A 288 1.60 -9.08 -20.95
CA THR A 288 0.74 -8.80 -22.10
C THR A 288 0.65 -7.30 -22.32
N TRP A 289 0.56 -6.86 -23.57
CA TRP A 289 0.47 -5.44 -23.93
C TRP A 289 -0.96 -5.09 -24.34
N CYS A 290 -1.60 -4.14 -23.64
CA CYS A 290 -2.89 -3.62 -24.06
C CYS A 290 -2.74 -2.32 -24.85
N ASN A 291 -3.00 -2.40 -26.17
CA ASN A 291 -2.89 -1.29 -27.11
C ASN A 291 -3.73 -0.06 -26.68
N VAL A 292 -4.94 -0.28 -26.16
CA VAL A 292 -5.87 0.80 -25.82
C VAL A 292 -5.42 1.59 -24.59
N LEU A 293 -4.74 0.93 -23.65
CA LEU A 293 -4.19 1.54 -22.43
C LEU A 293 -2.73 1.97 -22.56
N GLN A 294 -2.06 1.63 -23.67
CA GLN A 294 -0.61 1.78 -23.87
C GLN A 294 0.19 1.28 -22.64
N ARG A 295 -0.14 0.06 -22.18
CA ARG A 295 0.38 -0.49 -20.92
C ARG A 295 0.72 -1.97 -21.04
N CYS A 296 1.87 -2.33 -20.48
CA CYS A 296 2.27 -3.70 -20.22
C CYS A 296 1.78 -4.15 -18.84
N SER A 297 1.13 -5.31 -18.74
CA SER A 297 0.75 -5.93 -17.46
C SER A 297 0.67 -7.46 -17.59
N ASP A 298 0.85 -8.18 -16.48
CA ASP A 298 0.40 -9.58 -16.35
C ASP A 298 -1.12 -9.68 -16.05
N GLY A 299 -1.79 -8.52 -16.04
CA GLY A 299 -3.18 -8.32 -15.74
C GLY A 299 -3.49 -8.28 -14.24
N MET A 300 -2.53 -8.51 -13.34
CA MET A 300 -2.77 -8.74 -11.90
C MET A 300 -2.22 -7.60 -11.04
N ASP A 301 -2.55 -6.37 -11.42
CA ASP A 301 -2.07 -5.14 -10.81
C ASP A 301 -3.19 -4.22 -10.29
N ARG A 302 -2.83 -3.11 -9.61
CA ARG A 302 -3.79 -2.16 -9.01
C ARG A 302 -4.81 -1.58 -10.00
N HIS A 303 -4.51 -1.56 -11.30
CA HIS A 303 -5.41 -1.09 -12.35
C HIS A 303 -6.31 -2.20 -12.93
N ARG A 304 -6.44 -3.38 -12.29
CA ARG A 304 -7.27 -4.51 -12.77
C ARG A 304 -8.66 -4.09 -13.28
N GLN A 305 -9.33 -3.14 -12.62
CA GLN A 305 -10.63 -2.64 -13.06
C GLN A 305 -10.56 -2.04 -14.47
N GLU A 306 -9.64 -1.10 -14.71
CA GLU A 306 -9.43 -0.48 -16.02
C GLU A 306 -8.98 -1.52 -17.07
N TRP A 307 -8.13 -2.47 -16.67
CA TRP A 307 -7.70 -3.59 -17.51
C TRP A 307 -8.85 -4.51 -17.94
N LEU A 308 -9.89 -4.64 -17.11
CA LEU A 308 -11.12 -5.36 -17.44
C LEU A 308 -12.10 -4.50 -18.27
N ASP A 309 -12.27 -3.22 -17.91
CA ASP A 309 -13.19 -2.28 -18.59
C ASP A 309 -12.83 -2.08 -20.07
N TYR A 310 -11.54 -2.16 -20.41
CA TYR A 310 -11.02 -2.09 -21.79
C TYR A 310 -10.78 -3.46 -22.45
N ALA A 311 -11.26 -4.55 -21.84
CA ALA A 311 -11.13 -5.93 -22.35
C ALA A 311 -9.68 -6.35 -22.67
N CYS A 312 -8.71 -5.90 -21.87
CA CYS A 312 -7.29 -6.21 -22.05
C CYS A 312 -6.90 -7.64 -21.57
N SER A 313 -7.84 -8.41 -21.01
CA SER A 313 -7.64 -9.82 -20.64
C SER A 313 -8.17 -10.74 -21.75
N GLU A 314 -7.49 -11.85 -22.01
CA GLU A 314 -7.96 -12.82 -23.02
C GLU A 314 -9.25 -13.53 -22.58
N GLU A 315 -10.27 -13.52 -23.45
CA GLU A 315 -11.37 -14.49 -23.38
C GLU A 315 -10.86 -15.85 -23.88
N VAL A 316 -10.29 -16.66 -22.98
CA VAL A 316 -9.82 -18.02 -23.28
C VAL A 316 -10.97 -19.04 -23.23
N GLU A 317 -12.07 -18.77 -23.95
CA GLU A 317 -13.18 -19.72 -24.05
C GLU A 317 -13.97 -19.58 -25.37
N LEU A 318 -13.42 -20.11 -26.47
CA LEU A 318 -14.16 -20.25 -27.73
C LEU A 318 -13.79 -21.50 -28.56
N ASP A 319 -13.44 -22.60 -27.89
CA ASP A 319 -13.31 -23.92 -28.51
C ASP A 319 -14.05 -24.99 -27.67
N ASN A 320 -15.06 -25.63 -28.27
CA ASN A 320 -15.91 -26.74 -27.74
C ASN A 320 -17.25 -26.41 -27.03
N VAL A 321 -18.15 -25.65 -27.67
CA VAL A 321 -19.57 -26.06 -27.73
C VAL A 321 -20.07 -25.95 -29.17
N ASN A 322 -20.54 -27.06 -29.73
CA ASN A 322 -21.23 -27.08 -31.02
C ASN A 322 -22.76 -27.12 -30.80
N GLU A 323 -23.50 -26.59 -31.77
CA GLU A 323 -24.96 -26.61 -31.91
C GLU A 323 -25.85 -25.77 -30.95
N ARG A 324 -26.37 -24.67 -31.53
CA ARG A 324 -27.76 -24.15 -31.42
C ARG A 324 -28.22 -23.45 -30.13
N SER A 325 -28.21 -22.12 -30.19
CA SER A 325 -29.37 -21.27 -29.89
C SER A 325 -29.22 -19.92 -30.62
N HIS A 326 -30.31 -19.31 -31.10
CA HIS A 326 -30.27 -17.98 -31.75
C HIS A 326 -30.84 -16.89 -30.83
N THR A 327 -30.07 -15.83 -30.62
CA THR A 327 -30.57 -14.43 -30.59
C THR A 327 -29.43 -13.45 -30.91
N LEU A 328 -29.76 -12.25 -31.36
CA LEU A 328 -28.80 -11.30 -31.94
C LEU A 328 -28.17 -10.39 -30.88
N HIS A 329 -26.86 -10.18 -30.99
CA HIS A 329 -26.28 -8.84 -31.12
C HIS A 329 -25.09 -8.87 -32.10
N THR A 330 -24.70 -7.72 -32.65
CA THR A 330 -24.09 -7.65 -33.99
C THR A 330 -22.58 -7.33 -34.00
N SER A 331 -21.81 -8.32 -34.48
CA SER A 331 -20.62 -8.18 -35.34
C SER A 331 -19.43 -7.29 -34.90
N THR A 332 -18.39 -7.93 -34.35
CA THR A 332 -16.97 -7.62 -34.64
C THR A 332 -15.94 -8.79 -34.52
N PRO A 333 -16.31 -10.10 -34.40
CA PRO A 333 -15.36 -11.15 -33.97
C PRO A 333 -14.18 -11.44 -34.92
N ILE A 334 -14.22 -10.94 -36.16
CA ILE A 334 -13.15 -11.10 -37.15
C ILE A 334 -11.95 -10.18 -36.82
N LEU A 335 -12.18 -8.98 -36.26
CA LEU A 335 -11.11 -8.01 -36.04
C LEU A 335 -10.19 -8.43 -34.88
N PHE A 336 -10.77 -8.88 -33.77
CA PHE A 336 -10.03 -9.33 -32.58
C PHE A 336 -9.07 -10.50 -32.85
N ASN A 337 -9.42 -11.41 -33.77
CA ASN A 337 -8.57 -12.55 -34.11
C ASN A 337 -7.28 -12.16 -34.87
N LEU A 338 -7.27 -11.06 -35.63
CA LEU A 338 -6.04 -10.55 -36.25
C LEU A 338 -5.06 -10.05 -35.16
N PHE A 339 -5.56 -9.27 -34.20
CA PHE A 339 -4.73 -8.67 -33.14
C PHE A 339 -3.93 -9.68 -32.31
N LYS A 340 -4.34 -10.96 -32.24
CA LYS A 340 -3.60 -12.00 -31.51
C LYS A 340 -2.35 -12.51 -32.24
N THR A 341 -2.30 -12.41 -33.58
CA THR A 341 -1.12 -12.80 -34.39
C THR A 341 -0.26 -11.62 -34.84
N MET A 342 -0.75 -10.39 -34.67
CA MET A 342 -0.07 -9.16 -35.09
C MET A 342 1.14 -8.78 -34.24
N THR A 343 2.20 -8.35 -34.93
CA THR A 343 3.37 -7.65 -34.38
C THR A 343 2.99 -6.28 -33.80
N CYS A 344 3.87 -5.68 -33.00
CA CYS A 344 3.61 -4.37 -32.38
C CYS A 344 3.32 -3.26 -33.41
N HIS A 345 4.05 -3.20 -34.53
CA HIS A 345 3.78 -2.23 -35.60
C HIS A 345 2.42 -2.42 -36.29
N GLU A 346 1.97 -3.67 -36.49
CA GLU A 346 0.64 -3.94 -37.04
C GLU A 346 -0.48 -3.54 -36.06
N LYS A 347 -0.21 -3.59 -34.75
CA LYS A 347 -1.11 -3.15 -33.69
C LYS A 347 -1.23 -1.62 -33.59
N GLU A 348 -0.11 -0.92 -33.75
CA GLU A 348 -0.04 0.55 -33.76
C GLU A 348 -0.77 1.14 -34.99
N GLY A 349 -0.44 0.66 -36.19
CA GLY A 349 -0.95 1.22 -37.45
C GLY A 349 -2.47 1.15 -37.64
N ILE A 350 -3.17 0.22 -36.96
CA ILE A 350 -4.64 0.15 -37.01
C ILE A 350 -5.29 1.25 -36.15
N MET A 351 -4.66 1.67 -35.05
CA MET A 351 -5.24 2.72 -34.20
C MET A 351 -5.15 4.10 -34.86
N GLU A 352 -4.06 4.41 -35.56
CA GLU A 352 -3.97 5.63 -36.38
C GLU A 352 -4.99 5.63 -37.52
N ALA A 353 -5.17 4.49 -38.20
CA ALA A 353 -6.18 4.32 -39.25
C ALA A 353 -7.63 4.41 -38.73
N GLY A 354 -7.86 4.21 -37.43
CA GLY A 354 -9.17 4.29 -36.78
C GLY A 354 -9.57 5.69 -36.29
N GLN A 355 -8.74 6.71 -36.49
CA GLN A 355 -8.98 8.09 -36.02
C GLN A 355 -9.17 9.12 -37.17
N CYS A 356 -9.42 8.66 -38.40
CA CYS A 356 -9.69 9.48 -39.58
C CYS A 356 -11.20 9.59 -39.90
#